data_AF-H6SG19-F1
#
_entry.id   AF-H6SG19-F1
#
_cell.length_a   1.000
_cell.length_b   1.000
_cell.length_c   1.000
_cell.angle_alpha   90.00
_cell.angle_beta   90.00
_cell.angle_gamma   90.00
#
_symmetry.space_group_name_H-M   'P 1'
#
loop_
_entity.id
_entity.type
_entity.pdbx_description
1 polymer ?
#
loop_
_entity_poly.entity_id
_entity_poly.type
_entity_poly.pdbx_seq_one_letter_code
_entity_poly.pdbx_strand_id
1 'polypeptide(L)'
;HRSIVYEREARRMSSIAARQAIENAELTTDDIRMVAVTSCTGFMMPSLTAHLINDLGLRTSTVQLPIAQLGCVAGAAAINRANDFASRAPDNHVLIVSLEFSSL
;
A
#
# COMPACT_ATOMS: atom_id res chain seq x y z
N HIS A 1 8.08 20.85 -8.92
CA HIS A 1 7.99 20.08 -10.17
C HIS A 1 8.01 18.57 -9.91
N ARG A 2 9.09 18.01 -9.32
CA ARG A 2 9.23 16.57 -9.03
C ARG A 2 8.16 16.00 -8.09
N SER A 3 7.83 16.69 -6.99
CA SER A 3 6.82 16.21 -6.03
C SER A 3 5.41 16.08 -6.62
N ILE A 4 5.05 16.96 -7.57
CA ILE A 4 3.76 16.91 -8.28
C ILE A 4 3.71 15.67 -9.18
N VAL A 5 4.81 15.39 -9.88
CA VAL A 5 4.92 14.19 -10.71
C VAL A 5 4.92 12.93 -9.85
N TYR A 6 5.66 12.93 -8.73
CA TYR A 6 5.66 11.84 -7.77
C TYR A 6 4.26 11.54 -7.30
N GLU A 7 3.53 12.55 -6.81
CA GLU A 7 2.18 12.37 -6.30
C GLU A 7 1.23 11.81 -7.37
N ARG A 8 1.24 12.38 -8.57
CA ARG A 8 0.39 11.92 -9.67
C ARG A 8 0.69 10.47 -10.05
N GLU A 9 1.96 10.14 -10.28
CA GLU A 9 2.34 8.79 -10.69
C GLU A 9 2.21 7.78 -9.56
N ALA A 10 2.44 8.20 -8.30
CA ALA A 10 2.27 7.35 -7.13
C ALA A 10 0.82 6.88 -7.03
N ARG A 11 -0.13 7.82 -7.05
CA ARG A 11 -1.57 7.54 -7.03
C ARG A 11 -1.96 6.59 -8.17
N ARG A 12 -1.57 6.92 -9.41
CA ARG A 12 -1.92 6.13 -10.59
C ARG A 12 -1.36 4.70 -10.55
N MET A 13 -0.05 4.56 -10.32
CA MET A 13 0.62 3.26 -10.37
C MET A 13 0.27 2.38 -9.17
N SER A 14 0.14 2.95 -7.97
CA SER A 14 -0.24 2.19 -6.79
C SER A 14 -1.64 1.60 -6.93
N SER A 15 -2.60 2.38 -7.45
CA SER A 15 -3.97 1.89 -7.62
C SER A 15 -4.07 0.76 -8.64
N ILE A 16 -3.36 0.88 -9.78
CA ILE A 16 -3.32 -0.19 -10.79
C ILE A 16 -2.72 -1.47 -10.18
N ALA A 17 -1.55 -1.35 -9.54
CA ALA A 17 -0.87 -2.49 -8.93
C ALA A 17 -1.72 -3.13 -7.83
N ALA A 18 -2.38 -2.32 -6.99
CA ALA A 18 -3.26 -2.80 -5.93
C ALA A 18 -4.47 -3.57 -6.45
N ARG A 19 -5.16 -3.05 -7.48
CA ARG A 19 -6.31 -3.75 -8.10
C ARG A 19 -5.89 -5.09 -8.69
N GLN A 20 -4.77 -5.12 -9.42
CA GLN A 20 -4.24 -6.36 -9.98
C GLN A 20 -3.87 -7.38 -8.89
N ALA A 21 -3.27 -6.93 -7.78
CA ALA A 21 -2.91 -7.80 -6.68
C ALA A 21 -4.15 -8.41 -5.99
N ILE A 22 -5.20 -7.61 -5.79
CA ILE A 22 -6.47 -8.07 -5.22
C ILE A 22 -7.13 -9.10 -6.16
N GLU A 23 -7.19 -8.80 -7.45
CA GLU A 23 -7.75 -9.72 -8.47
C GLU A 23 -6.98 -11.03 -8.54
N ASN A 24 -5.64 -10.97 -8.58
CA ASN A 24 -4.79 -12.16 -8.61
C ASN A 24 -4.91 -13.05 -7.36
N ALA A 25 -5.32 -12.46 -6.24
CA ALA A 25 -5.57 -13.17 -5.00
C ALA A 25 -7.00 -13.75 -4.92
N GLU A 26 -7.83 -13.52 -5.94
CA GLU A 26 -9.26 -13.89 -5.97
C GLU A 26 -10.04 -13.28 -4.78
N LEU A 27 -9.63 -12.09 -4.35
CA LEU A 27 -10.24 -11.34 -3.26
C LEU A 27 -11.03 -10.14 -3.77
N THR A 28 -11.83 -9.55 -2.90
CA THR A 28 -12.50 -8.28 -3.11
C THR A 28 -11.88 -7.18 -2.24
N THR A 29 -12.22 -5.93 -2.52
CA THR A 29 -11.79 -4.77 -1.73
C THR A 29 -12.30 -4.84 -0.28
N ASP A 30 -13.43 -5.51 -0.05
CA ASP A 30 -14.02 -5.72 1.29
C ASP A 30 -13.25 -6.73 2.15
N ASP A 31 -12.42 -7.56 1.54
CA ASP A 31 -11.61 -8.56 2.24
C ASP A 31 -10.34 -7.93 2.86
N ILE A 32 -9.93 -6.76 2.37
CA ILE A 32 -8.68 -6.12 2.80
C ILE A 32 -8.82 -5.41 4.15
N ARG A 33 -8.08 -5.87 5.15
CA ARG A 33 -8.13 -5.38 6.54
C ARG A 33 -6.94 -4.50 6.92
N MET A 34 -5.86 -4.54 6.15
CA MET A 34 -4.73 -3.61 6.27
C MET A 34 -4.17 -3.26 4.91
N VAL A 35 -3.76 -2.00 4.75
CA VAL A 35 -2.91 -1.55 3.64
C VAL A 35 -1.58 -1.09 4.20
N ALA A 36 -0.51 -1.74 3.74
CA ALA A 36 0.86 -1.33 3.98
C ALA A 36 1.44 -0.70 2.71
N VAL A 37 1.99 0.50 2.81
CA VAL A 37 2.71 1.14 1.69
C VAL A 37 4.16 1.32 2.08
N THR A 38 5.08 0.89 1.21
CA THR A 38 6.51 1.15 1.37
C THR A 38 7.01 2.10 0.29
N SER A 39 7.73 3.15 0.69
CA SER A 39 8.48 4.01 -0.23
C SER A 39 9.61 4.74 0.50
N CYS A 40 10.79 4.85 -0.11
CA CYS A 40 11.85 5.74 0.35
C CYS A 40 12.19 6.87 -0.64
N THR A 41 11.58 6.87 -1.83
CA THR A 41 11.84 7.86 -2.89
C THR A 41 10.93 9.09 -2.85
N GLY A 42 9.89 9.08 -2.01
CA GLY A 42 9.06 10.25 -1.80
C GLY A 42 8.04 10.11 -0.68
N PHE A 43 7.35 11.21 -0.41
CA PHE A 43 6.30 11.31 0.59
C PHE A 43 5.20 12.25 0.08
N MET A 44 3.95 12.01 0.49
CA MET A 44 2.79 12.81 0.11
C MET A 44 1.79 12.91 1.27
N MET A 45 1.01 14.00 1.28
CA MET A 45 -0.07 14.23 2.24
C MET A 45 -1.37 14.60 1.49
N PRO A 46 -2.50 13.91 1.76
CA PRO A 46 -2.66 12.71 2.59
C PRO A 46 -1.79 11.54 2.13
N SER A 47 -1.49 10.60 3.03
CA SER A 47 -0.61 9.46 2.72
C SER A 47 -1.16 8.61 1.58
N LEU A 48 -0.27 7.88 0.90
CA LEU A 48 -0.69 6.97 -0.16
C LEU A 48 -1.62 5.85 0.35
N THR A 49 -1.46 5.43 1.62
CA THR A 49 -2.41 4.50 2.26
C THR A 49 -3.82 5.08 2.32
N ALA A 50 -3.97 6.34 2.72
CA ALA A 50 -5.26 7.01 2.79
C ALA A 50 -5.86 7.21 1.39
N HIS A 51 -5.02 7.51 0.40
CA HIS A 51 -5.46 7.56 -0.99
C HIS A 51 -5.97 6.21 -1.48
N LEU A 52 -5.23 5.13 -1.27
CA LEU A 52 -5.61 3.78 -1.70
C LEU A 52 -6.91 3.31 -1.05
N ILE A 53 -7.12 3.59 0.24
CA ILE A 53 -8.39 3.27 0.91
C ILE A 53 -9.57 3.92 0.18
N ASN A 54 -9.46 5.21 -0.15
CA ASN A 54 -10.54 5.93 -0.83
C ASN A 54 -10.71 5.51 -2.29
N ASP A 55 -9.61 5.36 -3.04
CA ASP A 55 -9.64 5.04 -4.48
C ASP A 55 -10.15 3.63 -4.74
N LEU A 56 -9.71 2.66 -3.93
CA LEU A 56 -10.12 1.27 -4.06
C LEU A 56 -11.48 1.00 -3.40
N GLY A 57 -12.02 1.93 -2.60
CA GLY A 57 -13.24 1.69 -1.83
C GLY A 57 -13.06 0.64 -0.74
N LEU A 58 -11.90 0.64 -0.07
CA LEU A 58 -11.66 -0.25 1.07
C LEU A 58 -12.52 0.18 2.26
N ARG A 59 -12.69 -0.73 3.23
CA ARG A 59 -13.40 -0.42 4.47
C ARG A 59 -12.75 0.78 5.18
N THR A 60 -13.58 1.64 5.76
CA THR A 60 -13.09 2.78 6.56
C THR A 60 -12.34 2.34 7.83
N SER A 61 -12.54 1.09 8.26
CA SER A 61 -11.82 0.45 9.35
C SER A 61 -10.49 -0.20 8.94
N THR A 62 -10.11 -0.15 7.66
CA THR A 62 -8.86 -0.75 7.18
C THR A 62 -7.66 -0.06 7.83
N VAL A 63 -6.78 -0.87 8.42
CA VAL A 63 -5.59 -0.37 9.12
C VAL A 63 -4.59 0.21 8.12
N GLN A 64 -4.08 1.40 8.40
CA GLN A 64 -3.08 2.07 7.59
C GLN A 64 -1.68 1.88 8.15
N LEU A 65 -0.76 1.37 7.33
CA LEU A 65 0.63 1.20 7.70
C LEU A 65 1.57 1.82 6.65
N PRO A 66 1.85 3.13 6.73
CA PRO A 66 2.91 3.74 5.94
C PRO A 66 4.29 3.35 6.51
N ILE A 67 5.14 2.75 5.69
CA ILE A 67 6.52 2.39 6.02
C ILE A 67 7.45 3.25 5.16
N ALA A 68 8.06 4.24 5.80
CA ALA A 68 9.04 5.11 5.17
C ALA A 68 10.47 4.77 5.65
N GLN A 69 11.47 5.27 4.93
CA GLN A 69 12.88 5.35 5.35
C GLN A 69 13.66 4.02 5.46
N LEU A 70 13.01 2.85 5.37
CA LEU A 70 13.70 1.56 5.39
C LEU A 70 14.39 1.19 4.07
N GLY A 71 14.15 1.95 2.99
CA GLY A 71 14.80 1.71 1.70
C GLY A 71 14.58 0.29 1.17
N CYS A 72 15.65 -0.33 0.66
CA CYS A 72 15.59 -1.66 0.05
C CYS A 72 15.02 -2.77 0.95
N VAL A 73 15.11 -2.64 2.28
CA VAL A 73 14.58 -3.66 3.22
C VAL A 73 13.10 -3.44 3.58
N ALA A 74 12.49 -2.33 3.14
CA ALA A 74 11.12 -1.98 3.49
C ALA A 74 10.11 -3.06 3.09
N GLY A 75 10.30 -3.73 1.95
CA GLY A 75 9.43 -4.82 1.50
C GLY A 75 9.42 -6.02 2.46
N ALA A 76 10.59 -6.45 2.95
CA ALA A 76 10.67 -7.52 3.93
C ALA A 76 10.06 -7.11 5.28
N ALA A 77 10.27 -5.86 5.71
CA ALA A 77 9.63 -5.32 6.91
C ALA A 77 8.09 -5.29 6.79
N ALA A 78 7.57 -4.94 5.61
CA ALA A 78 6.14 -4.96 5.33
C ALA A 78 5.58 -6.38 5.38
N ILE A 79 6.27 -7.37 4.79
CA ILE A 79 5.85 -8.78 4.83
C ILE A 79 5.81 -9.29 6.27
N ASN A 80 6.84 -9.01 7.08
CA ASN A 80 6.84 -9.42 8.49
C ASN A 80 5.64 -8.82 9.23
N ARG A 81 5.39 -7.53 9.04
CA ARG A 81 4.28 -6.86 9.70
C ARG A 81 2.90 -7.34 9.22
N ALA A 82 2.79 -7.66 7.93
CA ALA A 82 1.62 -8.26 7.34
C ALA A 82 1.38 -9.67 7.89
N ASN A 83 2.43 -10.49 8.03
CA ASN A 83 2.34 -11.83 8.60
C ASN A 83 1.84 -11.81 10.05
N ASP A 84 2.37 -10.89 10.88
CA ASP A 84 1.92 -10.70 12.27
C ASP A 84 0.45 -10.28 12.37
N PHE A 85 -0.08 -9.61 11.35
CA PHE A 85 -1.46 -9.16 11.30
C PHE A 85 -2.39 -10.24 10.75
N ALA A 86 -2.01 -10.87 9.64
CA ALA A 86 -2.75 -11.94 8.98
C ALA A 86 -2.87 -13.18 9.88
N SER A 87 -1.84 -13.50 10.67
CA SER A 87 -1.85 -14.65 11.58
C SER A 87 -2.85 -14.52 12.74
N ARG A 88 -3.47 -13.34 12.94
CA ARG A 88 -4.43 -13.10 14.03
C ARG A 88 -5.84 -13.59 13.70
N ALA A 89 -6.20 -13.68 12.42
CA ALA A 89 -7.51 -14.15 11.97
C ALA A 89 -7.45 -14.60 10.51
N PRO A 90 -8.16 -15.68 10.12
CA PRO A 90 -8.14 -16.19 8.74
C PRO A 90 -8.58 -15.18 7.68
N ASP A 91 -9.39 -14.18 8.06
CA ASP A 91 -9.93 -13.14 7.17
C ASP A 91 -9.15 -11.81 7.21
N ASN A 92 -7.98 -11.79 7.86
CA ASN A 92 -7.10 -10.62 7.91
C ASN A 92 -6.21 -10.53 6.66
N HIS A 93 -6.79 -10.26 5.51
CA HIS A 93 -6.03 -10.05 4.28
C HIS A 93 -5.32 -8.69 4.31
N VAL A 94 -4.04 -8.69 3.93
CA VAL A 94 -3.18 -7.50 3.93
C VAL A 94 -2.74 -7.19 2.51
N LEU A 95 -3.02 -5.97 2.06
CA LEU A 95 -2.50 -5.44 0.80
C LEU A 95 -1.19 -4.70 1.06
N ILE A 96 -0.10 -5.17 0.45
CA ILE A 96 1.19 -4.48 0.49
C ILE A 96 1.44 -3.84 -0.88
N VAL A 97 1.73 -2.54 -0.89
CA VAL A 97 2.13 -1.81 -2.10
C VAL A 97 3.52 -1.22 -1.89
N SER A 98 4.49 -1.70 -2.67
CA SER A 98 5.83 -1.12 -2.73
C SER A 98 5.95 -0.22 -3.95
N LEU A 99 6.29 1.05 -3.72
CA LEU A 99 6.37 2.07 -4.75
C LEU A 99 7.71 2.81 -4.66
N GLU A 100 8.50 2.76 -5.72
CA GLU A 100 9.76 3.49 -5.79
C GLU A 100 9.95 4.17 -7.16
N PHE A 101 10.31 5.46 -7.13
CA PHE A 101 10.58 6.26 -8.31
C PHE A 101 12.00 6.85 -8.24
N SER A 102 13.01 5.99 -8.38
CA SER A 102 14.44 6.37 -8.24
C SER A 102 14.99 7.21 -9.40
N SER A 103 14.39 7.12 -10.59
CA SER A 103 14.76 7.91 -11.77
C SER A 103 13.96 9.21 -11.93
N LEU A 104 12.87 9.33 -11.18
CA LEU A 104 12.04 10.53 -11.18
C LEU A 104 12.78 11.71 -10.58
#